data_AF-A0AAJ7U8U3-F1
#
_entry.id   AF-A0AAJ7U8U3-F1
#
_cell.length_a   1.000
_cell.length_b   1.000
_cell.length_c   1.000
_cell.angle_alpha   90.00
_cell.angle_beta   90.00
_cell.angle_gamma   90.00
#
_symmetry.space_group_name_H-M   'P 1'
#
loop_
_entity.id
_entity.type
_entity.pdbx_description
1 polymer ?
#
loop_
_entity_poly.entity_id
_entity_poly.type
_entity_poly.pdbx_seq_one_letter_code
_entity_poly.pdbx_strand_id
1 'polypeptide(L)'
;MNSSNISNNSVCKLNESYKFIYLPIAYSICAFLGLTLNGFVFWRLAFKTKKWSCNSIYILNLAATDFLYALSLIFLIHCYIIQDVWVFGDLMCRLIRFLFYFNLYSSILFLTAISMYRYLGICHPISTRGLQRLRFAVSICAIIWVFTLLETAPYLYFGGVTKLTPDNDECWDFVPDKAAEHLPYGITLTVLGFILPFFVILIFYSCIIHTLKKSLNEAIIPQTHLRTKRRKSMYTIVVVFTIFVVCHLPYNINKLIFFLYQGNVTECGAEVVSKAYKAVRPLASLNCALNPTLYFVSYFRSHRGRRTQRLATVRTNYGSNTPSIPNNTQTSSSPIGDK
;
A
#
# COMPACT_ATOMS: atom_id res chain seq x y z
N MET A 1 -0.25 63.32 -27.42
CA MET A 1 -0.11 63.21 -25.95
C MET A 1 -1.01 62.10 -25.45
N ASN A 2 -0.41 61.17 -24.71
CA ASN A 2 -0.98 60.15 -23.83
C ASN A 2 -1.82 59.01 -24.43
N SER A 3 -1.11 58.03 -24.99
CA SER A 3 -1.52 56.62 -24.93
C SER A 3 -1.23 56.10 -23.52
N SER A 4 -2.27 55.94 -22.71
CA SER A 4 -2.22 55.25 -21.42
C SER A 4 -2.04 53.75 -21.64
N ASN A 5 -0.79 53.28 -21.51
CA ASN A 5 -0.48 51.86 -21.35
C ASN A 5 -1.00 51.39 -19.98
N ILE A 6 -2.20 50.82 -19.97
CA ILE A 6 -2.69 50.04 -18.83
C ILE A 6 -2.01 48.67 -18.93
N SER A 7 -0.87 48.54 -18.24
CA SER A 7 -0.30 47.25 -17.91
C SER A 7 -1.26 46.53 -16.97
N ASN A 8 -2.14 45.70 -17.52
CA ASN A 8 -2.92 44.73 -16.75
C ASN A 8 -1.96 43.73 -16.11
N ASN A 9 -1.40 44.06 -14.94
CA ASN A 9 -0.86 43.07 -14.01
C ASN A 9 -2.04 42.25 -13.48
N SER A 10 -2.49 41.27 -14.27
CA SER A 10 -3.43 40.26 -13.81
C SER A 10 -2.72 39.41 -12.77
N VAL A 11 -2.88 39.77 -11.49
CA VAL A 11 -2.48 38.94 -10.36
C VAL A 11 -3.23 37.62 -10.50
N CYS A 12 -2.52 36.57 -10.90
CA CYS A 12 -3.06 35.23 -10.93
C CYS A 12 -3.22 34.81 -9.46
N LYS A 13 -4.47 34.72 -9.00
CA LYS A 13 -4.86 34.19 -7.69
C LYS A 13 -5.88 33.10 -7.93
N LEU A 14 -5.43 31.85 -7.92
CA LEU A 14 -6.33 30.71 -8.03
C LEU A 14 -7.12 30.52 -6.73
N ASN A 15 -8.44 30.43 -6.85
CA ASN A 15 -9.32 30.12 -5.73
C ASN A 15 -8.98 28.73 -5.15
N GLU A 16 -8.53 28.70 -3.89
CA GLU A 16 -8.23 27.49 -3.13
C GLU A 16 -9.38 27.00 -2.24
N SER A 17 -10.54 27.66 -2.21
CA SER A 17 -11.65 27.31 -1.31
C SER A 17 -12.19 25.89 -1.52
N TYR A 18 -11.91 25.25 -2.66
CA TYR A 18 -12.22 23.84 -2.89
C TYR A 18 -11.62 22.93 -1.80
N LYS A 19 -10.46 23.30 -1.25
CA LYS A 19 -9.72 22.48 -0.27
C LYS A 19 -10.50 22.29 1.02
N PHE A 20 -11.29 23.28 1.44
CA PHE A 20 -12.09 23.27 2.66
C PHE A 20 -13.32 22.34 2.60
N ILE A 21 -13.67 21.85 1.42
CA ILE A 21 -14.73 20.83 1.24
C ILE A 21 -14.09 19.50 0.84
N TYR A 22 -13.23 19.53 -0.17
CA TYR A 22 -12.62 18.34 -0.75
C TYR A 22 -11.71 17.58 0.22
N LEU A 23 -10.80 18.27 0.91
CA LEU A 23 -9.81 17.62 1.77
C LEU A 23 -10.43 17.02 3.03
N PRO A 24 -11.34 17.69 3.77
CA PRO A 24 -12.04 17.07 4.90
C PRO A 24 -12.79 15.80 4.51
N ILE A 25 -13.52 15.81 3.39
CA ILE A 25 -14.29 14.64 2.93
C ILE A 25 -13.33 13.49 2.60
N ALA A 26 -12.31 13.75 1.77
CA ALA A 26 -11.38 12.72 1.34
C ALA A 26 -10.57 12.15 2.50
N TYR A 27 -10.07 13.00 3.41
CA TYR A 27 -9.35 12.55 4.60
C TYR A 27 -10.26 11.85 5.60
N SER A 28 -11.53 12.24 5.74
CA SER A 28 -12.48 11.51 6.60
C SER A 28 -12.72 10.08 6.11
N ILE A 29 -12.85 9.89 4.80
CA ILE A 29 -12.95 8.55 4.20
C ILE A 29 -11.67 7.76 4.46
N CYS A 30 -10.50 8.36 4.24
CA CYS A 30 -9.21 7.71 4.47
C CYS A 30 -9.01 7.36 5.96
N ALA A 31 -9.36 8.26 6.88
CA ALA A 31 -9.26 8.04 8.32
C ALA A 31 -10.18 6.92 8.78
N PHE A 32 -11.46 6.95 8.37
CA PHE A 32 -12.42 5.91 8.73
C PHE A 32 -11.98 4.53 8.23
N LEU A 33 -11.67 4.40 6.93
CA LEU A 33 -11.22 3.13 6.35
C LEU A 33 -9.86 2.71 6.90
N GLY A 34 -8.92 3.64 7.04
CA GLY A 34 -7.59 3.41 7.56
C GLY A 34 -7.62 2.88 8.99
N LEU A 35 -8.36 3.51 9.88
CA LEU A 35 -8.47 3.09 11.28
C LEU A 35 -9.20 1.75 11.42
N THR A 36 -10.34 1.58 10.73
CA THR A 36 -11.15 0.36 10.85
C THR A 36 -10.47 -0.86 10.22
N LEU A 37 -10.02 -0.75 8.97
CA LEU A 37 -9.44 -1.87 8.24
C LEU A 37 -8.07 -2.26 8.80
N ASN A 38 -7.17 -1.29 9.06
CA ASN A 38 -5.86 -1.61 9.62
C ASN A 38 -5.94 -2.04 11.09
N GLY A 39 -6.84 -1.45 11.88
CA GLY A 39 -7.12 -1.91 13.24
C GLY A 39 -7.59 -3.37 13.27
N PHE A 40 -8.49 -3.75 12.35
CA PHE A 40 -8.91 -5.15 12.20
C PHE A 40 -7.77 -6.08 11.78
N VAL A 41 -6.95 -5.66 10.80
CA VAL A 41 -5.78 -6.42 10.34
C VAL A 41 -4.82 -6.65 11.50
N PHE A 42 -4.49 -5.58 12.24
CA PHE A 42 -3.61 -5.62 13.41
C PHE A 42 -4.15 -6.56 14.49
N TRP A 43 -5.41 -6.39 14.91
CA TRP A 43 -6.04 -7.23 15.92
C TRP A 43 -6.01 -8.72 15.53
N ARG A 44 -6.38 -9.05 14.29
CA ARG A 44 -6.43 -10.46 13.86
C ARG A 44 -5.02 -11.03 13.70
N LEU A 45 -4.05 -10.26 13.19
CA LEU A 45 -2.66 -10.72 13.08
C LEU A 45 -2.04 -10.92 14.46
N ALA A 46 -2.14 -9.95 15.35
CA ALA A 46 -1.57 -10.00 16.70
C ALA A 46 -2.21 -11.09 17.57
N PHE A 47 -3.55 -11.19 17.60
CA PHE A 47 -4.25 -11.99 18.61
C PHE A 47 -4.90 -13.28 18.08
N LYS A 48 -5.18 -13.39 16.78
CA LYS A 48 -5.94 -14.54 16.22
C LYS A 48 -5.10 -15.43 15.29
N THR A 49 -3.89 -15.02 14.93
CA THR A 49 -3.06 -15.77 13.96
C THR A 49 -2.16 -16.78 14.68
N LYS A 50 -2.48 -18.06 14.52
CA LYS A 50 -1.71 -19.17 15.14
C LYS A 50 -0.39 -19.51 14.41
N LYS A 51 -0.29 -19.20 13.12
CA LYS A 51 0.90 -19.52 12.29
C LYS A 51 1.35 -18.27 11.54
N TRP A 52 2.51 -17.75 11.92
CA TRP A 52 3.13 -16.58 11.31
C TRP A 52 3.82 -16.95 9.99
N SER A 53 3.81 -15.99 9.06
CA SER A 53 4.53 -16.06 7.78
C SER A 53 5.26 -14.74 7.55
N CYS A 54 6.31 -14.73 6.73
CA CYS A 54 7.01 -13.48 6.39
C CYS A 54 6.04 -12.41 5.86
N ASN A 55 5.10 -12.81 5.00
CA ASN A 55 4.06 -11.92 4.50
C ASN A 55 3.14 -11.36 5.60
N SER A 56 2.86 -12.13 6.65
CA SER A 56 2.09 -11.65 7.80
C SER A 56 2.86 -10.59 8.60
N ILE A 57 4.17 -10.73 8.71
CA ILE A 57 5.03 -9.76 9.40
C ILE A 57 5.07 -8.44 8.61
N TYR A 58 5.28 -8.49 7.29
CA TYR A 58 5.25 -7.27 6.46
C TYR A 58 3.89 -6.57 6.51
N ILE A 59 2.78 -7.32 6.39
CA ILE A 59 1.43 -6.75 6.47
C ILE A 59 1.15 -6.15 7.85
N LEU A 60 1.63 -6.76 8.95
CA LEU A 60 1.44 -6.21 10.29
C LEU A 60 2.12 -4.85 10.43
N ASN A 61 3.35 -4.72 9.95
CA ASN A 61 4.09 -3.46 10.01
C ASN A 61 3.45 -2.40 9.10
N LEU A 62 3.03 -2.77 7.90
CA LEU A 62 2.27 -1.89 7.01
C LEU A 62 0.97 -1.39 7.66
N ALA A 63 0.23 -2.28 8.32
CA ALA A 63 -0.99 -1.91 9.03
C ALA A 63 -0.71 -0.97 10.22
N ALA A 64 0.44 -1.13 10.89
CA ALA A 64 0.83 -0.22 11.97
C ALA A 64 1.13 1.19 11.45
N THR A 65 1.90 1.32 10.36
CA THR A 65 2.19 2.63 9.75
C THR A 65 0.94 3.29 9.19
N ASP A 66 0.04 2.52 8.59
CA ASP A 66 -1.25 2.99 8.07
C ASP A 66 -2.18 3.46 9.19
N PHE A 67 -2.25 2.72 10.30
CA PHE A 67 -3.09 3.08 11.44
C PHE A 67 -2.61 4.38 12.10
N LEU A 68 -1.30 4.52 12.33
CA LEU A 68 -0.72 5.73 12.92
C LEU A 68 -0.98 6.96 12.05
N TYR A 69 -0.83 6.83 10.73
CA TYR A 69 -1.15 7.91 9.81
C TYR A 69 -2.65 8.23 9.77
N ALA A 70 -3.51 7.22 9.71
CA ALA A 70 -4.96 7.42 9.72
C ALA A 70 -5.45 8.11 10.99
N LEU A 71 -4.80 7.88 12.13
CA LEU A 71 -5.07 8.62 13.38
C LEU A 71 -4.68 10.10 13.25
N SER A 72 -3.54 10.39 12.61
CA SER A 72 -3.08 11.77 12.39
C SER A 72 -3.99 12.58 11.46
N LEU A 73 -4.73 11.93 10.57
CA LEU A 73 -5.66 12.60 9.64
C LEU A 73 -6.76 13.37 10.36
N ILE A 74 -7.15 12.98 11.58
CA ILE A 74 -8.21 13.63 12.36
C ILE A 74 -7.89 15.12 12.59
N PHE A 75 -6.63 15.45 12.87
CA PHE A 75 -6.19 16.83 13.09
C PHE A 75 -6.17 17.63 11.78
N LEU A 76 -5.81 17.02 10.65
CA LEU A 76 -5.86 17.67 9.34
C LEU A 76 -7.31 17.93 8.92
N ILE A 77 -8.23 16.98 9.16
CA ILE A 77 -9.65 17.18 8.90
C ILE A 77 -10.16 18.40 9.66
N HIS A 78 -9.85 18.50 10.96
CA HIS A 78 -10.20 19.66 11.77
C HIS A 78 -9.63 20.96 11.19
N CYS A 79 -8.32 20.99 10.89
CA CYS A 79 -7.64 22.14 10.29
C CYS A 79 -8.33 22.65 9.02
N TYR A 80 -8.71 21.76 8.10
CA TYR A 80 -9.37 22.16 6.86
C TYR A 80 -10.85 22.58 7.06
N ILE A 81 -11.54 22.08 8.09
CA ILE A 81 -12.90 22.52 8.42
C ILE A 81 -12.89 23.96 8.94
N ILE A 82 -11.90 24.31 9.76
CA ILE A 82 -11.74 25.68 10.29
C ILE A 82 -10.89 26.59 9.40
N GLN A 83 -10.82 26.27 8.09
CA GLN A 83 -10.20 27.10 7.06
C GLN A 83 -8.69 27.31 7.21
N ASP A 84 -7.94 26.21 7.36
CA ASP A 84 -6.47 26.14 7.47
C ASP A 84 -5.85 26.69 8.76
N VAL A 85 -6.69 27.11 9.72
CA VAL A 85 -6.22 27.52 11.05
C VAL A 85 -5.70 26.30 11.82
N TRP A 86 -4.43 26.33 12.20
CA TRP A 86 -3.75 25.28 12.96
C TRP A 86 -3.67 25.62 14.45
N VAL A 87 -4.42 24.88 15.27
CA VAL A 87 -4.57 25.16 16.72
C VAL A 87 -3.82 24.19 17.65
N PHE A 88 -3.15 23.17 17.11
CA PHE A 88 -2.56 22.09 17.91
C PHE A 88 -1.08 22.29 18.25
N GLY A 89 -0.53 23.46 17.95
CA GLY A 89 0.87 23.81 18.22
C GLY A 89 1.89 23.23 17.24
N ASP A 90 3.11 23.75 17.28
CA ASP A 90 4.17 23.48 16.30
C ASP A 90 4.64 22.01 16.31
N LEU A 91 4.78 21.41 17.50
CA LEU A 91 5.18 20.00 17.63
C LEU A 91 4.22 19.06 16.92
N MET A 92 2.90 19.26 17.09
CA MET A 92 1.91 18.41 16.45
C MET A 92 1.90 18.61 14.93
N CYS A 93 2.10 19.84 14.44
CA CYS A 93 2.25 20.09 13.00
C CYS A 93 3.40 19.26 12.43
N ARG A 94 4.60 19.40 13.01
CA ARG A 94 5.79 18.63 12.60
C ARG A 94 5.55 17.13 12.62
N LEU A 95 4.93 16.62 13.69
CA LEU A 95 4.65 15.19 13.83
C LEU A 95 3.71 14.67 12.74
N ILE A 96 2.66 15.41 12.38
CA ILE A 96 1.72 14.98 11.34
C ILE A 96 2.35 15.02 9.95
N ARG A 97 3.15 16.07 9.66
CA ARG A 97 3.90 16.14 8.40
C ARG A 97 4.88 14.98 8.31
N PHE A 98 5.62 14.71 9.38
CA PHE A 98 6.48 13.54 9.49
C PHE A 98 5.70 12.23 9.26
N LEU A 99 4.58 12.01 9.95
CA LEU A 99 3.78 10.78 9.84
C LEU A 99 3.25 10.54 8.43
N PHE A 100 2.89 11.60 7.70
CA PHE A 100 2.51 11.49 6.29
C PHE A 100 3.64 10.90 5.44
N TYR A 101 4.84 11.48 5.50
CA TYR A 101 5.97 11.00 4.71
C TYR A 101 6.47 9.64 5.19
N PHE A 102 6.52 9.44 6.51
CA PHE A 102 6.89 8.17 7.11
C PHE A 102 5.96 7.05 6.63
N ASN A 103 4.64 7.25 6.64
CA ASN A 103 3.68 6.29 6.10
C ASN A 103 3.88 6.05 4.60
N LEU A 104 4.02 7.13 3.82
CA LEU A 104 4.15 7.06 2.36
C LEU A 104 5.34 6.18 1.95
N TYR A 105 6.53 6.46 2.48
CA TYR A 105 7.76 5.79 2.08
C TYR A 105 7.91 4.41 2.73
N SER A 106 7.53 4.24 3.99
CA SER A 106 7.49 2.90 4.60
C SER A 106 6.50 1.98 3.89
N SER A 107 5.34 2.48 3.45
CA SER A 107 4.41 1.71 2.64
C SER A 107 5.05 1.21 1.36
N ILE A 108 5.71 2.09 0.61
CA ILE A 108 6.40 1.72 -0.64
C ILE A 108 7.46 0.63 -0.40
N LEU A 109 8.25 0.76 0.67
CA LEU A 109 9.28 -0.24 1.00
C LEU A 109 8.69 -1.56 1.50
N PHE A 110 7.60 -1.55 2.28
CA PHE A 110 6.90 -2.77 2.67
C PHE A 110 6.24 -3.46 1.46
N LEU A 111 5.66 -2.71 0.52
CA LEU A 111 5.15 -3.26 -0.74
C LEU A 111 6.29 -3.86 -1.57
N THR A 112 7.48 -3.24 -1.56
CA THR A 112 8.70 -3.80 -2.17
C THR A 112 9.11 -5.11 -1.51
N ALA A 113 9.13 -5.17 -0.17
CA ALA A 113 9.46 -6.39 0.57
C ALA A 113 8.45 -7.52 0.34
N ILE A 114 7.15 -7.21 0.26
CA ILE A 114 6.09 -8.16 -0.10
C ILE A 114 6.31 -8.68 -1.52
N SER A 115 6.65 -7.79 -2.46
CA SER A 115 6.93 -8.12 -3.86
C SER A 115 8.16 -9.02 -4.00
N MET A 116 9.24 -8.70 -3.28
CA MET A 116 10.44 -9.52 -3.17
C MET A 116 10.11 -10.91 -2.62
N TYR A 117 9.34 -10.99 -1.53
CA TYR A 117 8.93 -12.27 -0.96
C TYR A 117 8.15 -13.14 -1.96
N ARG A 118 7.27 -12.52 -2.77
CA ARG A 118 6.57 -13.22 -3.85
C ARG A 118 7.52 -13.69 -4.95
N TYR A 119 8.45 -12.82 -5.37
CA TYR A 119 9.46 -13.14 -6.36
C TYR A 119 10.30 -14.36 -5.93
N LEU A 120 10.88 -14.33 -4.74
CA LEU A 120 11.70 -15.43 -4.20
C LEU A 120 10.90 -16.73 -4.11
N GLY A 121 9.62 -16.66 -3.71
CA GLY A 121 8.75 -17.82 -3.59
C GLY A 121 8.30 -18.47 -4.90
N ILE A 122 8.40 -17.76 -6.03
CA ILE A 122 7.98 -18.23 -7.37
C ILE A 122 9.17 -18.54 -8.26
N CYS A 123 10.12 -17.60 -8.34
CA CYS A 123 11.26 -17.69 -9.24
C CYS A 123 12.38 -18.56 -8.64
N HIS A 124 12.53 -18.58 -7.30
CA HIS A 124 13.65 -19.25 -6.63
C HIS A 124 13.23 -20.08 -5.40
N PRO A 125 12.25 -21.00 -5.51
CA PRO A 125 11.59 -21.63 -4.37
C PRO A 125 12.46 -22.54 -3.50
N ILE A 126 13.57 -23.07 -4.02
CA ILE A 126 14.48 -23.99 -3.30
C ILE A 126 15.70 -23.23 -2.79
N SER A 127 16.38 -22.47 -3.66
CA SER A 127 17.59 -21.71 -3.34
C SER A 127 17.38 -20.68 -2.21
N THR A 128 16.17 -20.12 -2.08
CA THR A 128 15.91 -18.99 -1.17
C THR A 128 15.15 -19.39 0.11
N ARG A 129 15.07 -20.67 0.45
CA ARG A 129 14.39 -21.14 1.67
C ARG A 129 14.90 -20.46 2.95
N GLY A 130 16.20 -20.13 3.00
CA GLY A 130 16.80 -19.38 4.10
C GLY A 130 16.22 -17.96 4.25
N LEU A 131 16.13 -17.21 3.15
CA LEU A 131 15.61 -15.84 3.08
C LEU A 131 14.10 -15.77 3.36
N GLN A 132 13.39 -16.88 3.25
CA GLN A 132 11.96 -16.98 3.54
C GLN A 132 11.66 -17.40 4.99
N ARG A 133 12.65 -17.32 5.91
CA ARG A 133 12.44 -17.54 7.34
C ARG A 133 11.96 -16.27 8.04
N LEU A 134 11.19 -16.44 9.12
CA LEU A 134 10.61 -15.32 9.89
C LEU A 134 11.67 -14.33 10.38
N ARG A 135 12.83 -14.81 10.84
CA ARG A 135 13.94 -13.96 11.30
C ARG A 135 14.38 -12.94 10.24
N PHE A 136 14.46 -13.35 8.98
CA PHE A 136 14.84 -12.44 7.90
C PHE A 136 13.75 -11.41 7.62
N ALA A 137 12.48 -11.80 7.70
CA ALA A 137 11.38 -10.85 7.57
C ALA A 137 11.37 -9.81 8.69
N VAL A 138 11.66 -10.22 9.93
CA VAL A 138 11.81 -9.28 11.06
C VAL A 138 12.99 -8.33 10.82
N SER A 139 14.15 -8.86 10.40
CA SER A 139 15.31 -8.02 10.06
C SER A 139 15.00 -7.02 8.94
N ILE A 140 14.33 -7.45 7.87
CA ILE A 140 13.90 -6.56 6.79
C ILE A 140 12.95 -5.48 7.30
N CYS A 141 11.99 -5.83 8.16
CA CYS A 141 11.11 -4.81 8.76
C CYS A 141 11.90 -3.81 9.60
N ALA A 142 12.82 -4.27 10.44
CA ALA A 142 13.65 -3.38 11.25
C ALA A 142 14.50 -2.44 10.38
N ILE A 143 15.08 -2.96 9.29
CA ILE A 143 15.82 -2.14 8.32
C ILE A 143 14.89 -1.11 7.67
N ILE A 144 13.69 -1.50 7.24
CA ILE A 144 12.72 -0.57 6.66
C ILE A 144 12.37 0.53 7.67
N TRP A 145 12.03 0.19 8.91
CA TRP A 145 11.72 1.17 9.96
C TRP A 145 12.86 2.15 10.20
N VAL A 146 14.09 1.66 10.37
CA VAL A 146 15.25 2.52 10.62
C VAL A 146 15.52 3.40 9.41
N PHE A 147 15.53 2.83 8.21
CA PHE A 147 15.75 3.59 6.98
C PHE A 147 14.69 4.66 6.77
N THR A 148 13.40 4.32 6.95
CA THR A 148 12.30 5.26 6.78
C THR A 148 12.29 6.34 7.85
N LEU A 149 12.67 6.00 9.09
CA LEU A 149 12.86 6.99 10.16
C LEU A 149 13.96 7.97 9.78
N LEU A 150 15.13 7.49 9.36
CA LEU A 150 16.26 8.34 9.00
C LEU A 150 15.96 9.23 7.79
N GLU A 151 15.36 8.67 6.74
CA GLU A 151 15.07 9.43 5.52
C GLU A 151 13.98 10.48 5.73
N THR A 152 13.00 10.25 6.62
CA THR A 152 11.86 11.17 6.83
C THR A 152 12.01 12.08 8.05
N ALA A 153 12.93 11.79 8.98
CA ALA A 153 13.21 12.63 10.14
C ALA A 153 13.45 14.12 9.81
N PRO A 154 14.11 14.50 8.70
CA PRO A 154 14.29 15.91 8.36
C PRO A 154 12.99 16.71 8.18
N TYR A 155 11.82 16.08 7.93
CA TYR A 155 10.54 16.80 7.95
C TYR A 155 10.17 17.35 9.32
N LEU A 156 10.73 16.80 10.41
CA LEU A 156 10.60 17.41 11.73
C LEU A 156 11.32 18.76 11.82
N TYR A 157 12.32 19.01 10.97
CA TYR A 157 13.00 20.30 10.86
C TYR A 157 12.35 21.20 9.80
N PHE A 158 12.05 20.66 8.61
CA PHE A 158 11.52 21.42 7.49
C PHE A 158 10.07 21.85 7.68
N GLY A 159 9.20 20.94 8.15
CA GLY A 159 7.81 21.26 8.45
C GLY A 159 7.67 22.14 9.68
N GLY A 160 6.51 22.75 9.88
CA GLY A 160 6.27 23.60 11.05
C GLY A 160 5.13 24.59 10.86
N VAL A 161 4.87 25.35 11.90
CA VAL A 161 3.84 26.41 11.88
C VAL A 161 4.44 27.72 11.39
N THR A 162 3.72 28.40 10.50
CA THR A 162 4.05 29.76 10.03
C THR A 162 2.88 30.69 10.35
N LYS A 163 3.18 31.89 10.85
CA LYS A 163 2.19 32.94 11.09
C LYS A 163 1.96 33.75 9.82
N LEU A 164 0.77 33.68 9.23
CA LEU A 164 0.41 34.50 8.08
C LEU A 164 -0.30 35.78 8.49
N THR A 165 -1.08 35.74 9.57
CA THR A 165 -1.69 36.90 10.23
C THR A 165 -1.58 36.75 11.75
N PRO A 166 -1.81 37.82 12.54
CA PRO A 166 -1.71 37.76 14.01
C PRO A 166 -2.56 36.64 14.65
N ASP A 167 -3.67 36.27 14.01
CA ASP A 167 -4.65 35.31 14.50
C ASP A 167 -4.71 34.00 13.69
N ASN A 168 -3.84 33.81 12.68
CA ASN A 168 -3.86 32.62 11.82
C ASN A 168 -2.48 31.96 11.70
N ASP A 169 -2.34 30.86 12.43
CA ASP A 169 -1.22 29.93 12.34
C ASP A 169 -1.55 28.87 11.29
N GLU A 170 -0.70 28.68 10.27
CA GLU A 170 -0.86 27.60 9.29
C GLU A 170 0.22 26.54 9.46
N CYS A 171 -0.14 25.27 9.30
CA CYS A 171 0.80 24.15 9.36
C CYS A 171 1.34 23.81 7.96
N TRP A 172 2.64 23.97 7.74
CA TRP A 172 3.31 23.78 6.45
C TRP A 172 4.06 22.44 6.37
N ASP A 173 4.05 21.81 5.19
CA ASP A 173 4.87 20.62 4.91
C ASP A 173 6.38 20.92 4.96
N PHE A 174 6.75 22.11 4.48
CA PHE A 174 8.04 22.75 4.66
C PHE A 174 7.80 24.25 4.76
N VAL A 175 8.44 24.91 5.72
CA VAL A 175 8.31 26.36 5.90
C VAL A 175 8.91 27.08 4.68
N PRO A 176 8.26 28.14 4.15
CA PRO A 176 8.73 28.85 2.95
C PRO A 176 10.21 29.26 2.99
N ASP A 177 10.69 29.75 4.14
CA ASP A 177 12.07 30.18 4.35
C ASP A 177 13.10 29.05 4.16
N LYS A 178 12.67 27.79 4.31
CA LYS A 178 13.52 26.60 4.16
C LYS A 178 13.32 25.91 2.81
N ALA A 179 12.55 26.48 1.89
CA ALA A 179 12.19 25.82 0.63
C ALA A 179 13.41 25.48 -0.24
N ALA A 180 14.38 26.39 -0.36
CA ALA A 180 15.59 26.18 -1.14
C ALA A 180 16.50 25.07 -0.54
N GLU A 181 16.61 25.02 0.80
CA GLU A 181 17.33 23.97 1.52
C GLU A 181 16.62 22.62 1.43
N HIS A 182 15.29 22.62 1.42
CA HIS A 182 14.46 21.43 1.33
C HIS A 182 14.51 20.78 -0.06
N LEU A 183 14.71 21.54 -1.13
CA LEU A 183 14.69 21.05 -2.52
C LEU A 183 15.60 19.84 -2.78
N PRO A 184 16.93 19.87 -2.50
CA PRO A 184 17.81 18.73 -2.73
C PRO A 184 17.39 17.50 -1.92
N TYR A 185 17.01 17.70 -0.65
CA TYR A 185 16.49 16.63 0.20
C TYR A 185 15.20 16.01 -0.38
N GLY A 186 14.26 16.85 -0.83
CA GLY A 186 13.00 16.43 -1.42
C GLY A 186 13.18 15.59 -2.68
N ILE A 187 14.17 15.94 -3.51
CA ILE A 187 14.56 15.17 -4.71
C ILE A 187 15.18 13.83 -4.30
N THR A 188 16.18 13.84 -3.41
CA THR A 188 16.84 12.61 -2.91
C THR A 188 15.81 11.63 -2.34
N LEU A 189 14.87 12.14 -1.55
CA LEU A 189 13.82 11.33 -0.97
C LEU A 189 12.85 10.77 -2.02
N THR A 190 12.55 11.52 -3.08
CA THR A 190 11.72 11.02 -4.19
C THR A 190 12.44 9.92 -4.97
N VAL A 191 13.75 10.06 -5.18
CA VAL A 191 14.56 9.06 -5.87
C VAL A 191 14.67 7.78 -5.05
N LEU A 192 15.10 7.88 -3.79
CA LEU A 192 15.34 6.74 -2.91
C LEU A 192 14.04 6.10 -2.41
N GLY A 193 13.06 6.92 -2.03
CA GLY A 193 11.81 6.46 -1.43
C GLY A 193 10.73 6.06 -2.43
N PHE A 194 10.82 6.48 -3.70
CA PHE A 194 9.81 6.14 -4.72
C PHE A 194 10.38 5.58 -6.01
N ILE A 195 11.26 6.30 -6.71
CA ILE A 195 11.71 5.90 -8.07
C ILE A 195 12.44 4.56 -8.03
N LEU A 196 13.42 4.39 -7.14
CA LEU A 196 14.18 3.15 -7.01
C LEU A 196 13.26 1.96 -6.61
N PRO A 197 12.44 2.04 -5.54
CA PRO A 197 11.50 0.99 -5.19
C PRO A 197 10.52 0.63 -6.32
N PHE A 198 10.03 1.62 -7.07
CA PHE A 198 9.13 1.42 -8.19
C PHE A 198 9.77 0.52 -9.27
N PHE A 199 11.00 0.83 -9.71
CA PHE A 199 11.69 0.00 -10.69
C PHE A 199 12.02 -1.40 -10.16
N VAL A 200 12.40 -1.52 -8.89
CA VAL A 200 12.64 -2.82 -8.24
C VAL A 200 11.38 -3.69 -8.27
N ILE A 201 10.21 -3.13 -7.95
CA ILE A 201 8.92 -3.84 -8.03
C ILE A 201 8.61 -4.25 -9.46
N LEU A 202 8.81 -3.37 -10.44
CA LEU A 202 8.59 -3.68 -11.85
C LEU A 202 9.45 -4.86 -12.32
N ILE A 203 10.73 -4.90 -11.91
CA ILE A 203 11.64 -6.01 -12.22
C ILE A 203 11.11 -7.31 -11.59
N PHE A 204 10.79 -7.30 -10.29
CA PHE A 204 10.26 -8.48 -9.60
C PHE A 204 8.99 -9.00 -10.28
N TYR A 205 8.06 -8.12 -10.64
CA TYR A 205 6.80 -8.52 -11.26
C TYR A 205 6.98 -9.00 -12.69
N SER A 206 7.89 -8.40 -13.45
CA SER A 206 8.26 -8.88 -14.78
C SER A 206 8.82 -10.30 -14.72
N CYS A 207 9.74 -10.58 -13.80
CA CYS A 207 10.27 -11.93 -13.60
C CYS A 207 9.21 -12.93 -13.14
N ILE A 208 8.31 -12.53 -12.23
CA ILE A 208 7.20 -13.37 -11.79
C ILE A 208 6.30 -13.73 -12.99
N ILE A 209 5.89 -12.74 -13.78
CA ILE A 209 5.02 -12.96 -14.95
C ILE A 209 5.70 -13.88 -15.95
N HIS A 210 6.99 -13.64 -16.25
CA HIS A 210 7.76 -14.48 -17.16
C HIS A 210 7.82 -15.94 -16.68
N THR A 211 8.15 -16.15 -15.40
CA THR A 211 8.23 -17.49 -14.79
C THR A 211 6.87 -18.20 -14.82
N LEU A 212 5.79 -17.46 -14.52
CA LEU A 212 4.44 -18.01 -14.54
C LEU A 212 3.98 -18.37 -15.96
N LYS A 213 4.34 -17.59 -16.98
CA LYS A 213 4.05 -17.91 -18.38
C LYS A 213 4.82 -19.16 -18.83
N LYS A 214 6.12 -19.24 -18.55
CA LYS A 214 6.94 -20.42 -18.85
C LYS A 214 6.35 -21.70 -18.25
N SER A 215 5.99 -21.67 -16.96
CA SER A 215 5.40 -22.82 -16.27
C SER A 215 4.04 -23.28 -16.83
N LEU A 216 3.30 -22.41 -17.52
CA LEU A 216 2.03 -22.76 -18.15
C LEU A 216 2.27 -23.50 -19.48
N ASN A 217 3.27 -23.06 -20.24
CA ASN A 217 3.59 -23.62 -21.54
C ASN A 217 4.23 -25.02 -21.43
N GLU A 218 4.95 -25.29 -20.34
CA GLU A 218 5.70 -26.54 -20.14
C GLU A 218 4.89 -27.69 -19.50
N ALA A 219 3.61 -27.49 -19.12
CA ALA A 219 2.62 -28.50 -18.70
C ALA A 219 3.04 -29.78 -17.90
N ILE A 220 4.16 -29.78 -17.14
CA ILE A 220 4.68 -30.99 -16.47
C ILE A 220 4.23 -31.15 -14.98
N ILE A 221 3.70 -30.12 -14.31
CA ILE A 221 3.55 -30.16 -12.84
C ILE A 221 2.09 -30.30 -12.36
N PRO A 222 1.77 -31.20 -11.39
CA PRO A 222 0.44 -31.32 -10.79
C PRO A 222 -0.09 -29.98 -10.25
N GLN A 223 -1.26 -29.61 -10.77
CA GLN A 223 -1.73 -28.24 -10.98
C GLN A 223 -2.19 -27.49 -9.71
N THR A 224 -2.52 -28.16 -8.61
CA THR A 224 -3.34 -27.55 -7.55
C THR A 224 -2.56 -26.60 -6.61
N HIS A 225 -1.34 -26.98 -6.20
CA HIS A 225 -0.52 -26.19 -5.28
C HIS A 225 0.15 -24.99 -5.96
N LEU A 226 0.69 -25.17 -7.18
CA LEU A 226 1.26 -24.08 -7.97
C LEU A 226 0.21 -23.07 -8.45
N ARG A 227 -0.99 -23.51 -8.84
CA ARG A 227 -2.10 -22.62 -9.21
C ARG A 227 -2.54 -21.70 -8.07
N THR A 228 -2.45 -22.18 -6.82
CA THR A 228 -2.75 -21.36 -5.64
C THR A 228 -1.67 -20.30 -5.39
N LYS A 229 -0.38 -20.67 -5.49
CA LYS A 229 0.74 -19.70 -5.42
C LYS A 229 0.69 -18.67 -6.55
N ARG A 230 0.41 -19.11 -7.78
CA ARG A 230 0.21 -18.26 -8.97
C ARG A 230 -0.91 -17.24 -8.75
N ARG A 231 -2.10 -17.68 -8.33
CA ARG A 231 -3.24 -16.78 -8.09
C ARG A 231 -2.98 -15.76 -6.98
N LYS A 232 -2.34 -16.16 -5.89
CA LYS A 232 -1.96 -15.23 -4.80
C LYS A 232 -0.98 -14.16 -5.29
N SER A 233 -0.04 -14.54 -6.14
CA SER A 233 0.99 -13.63 -6.64
C SER A 233 0.43 -12.68 -7.70
N MET A 234 -0.38 -13.17 -8.64
CA MET A 234 -1.14 -12.32 -9.58
C MET A 234 -2.01 -11.28 -8.85
N TYR A 235 -2.68 -11.68 -7.78
CA TYR A 235 -3.46 -10.75 -6.97
C TYR A 235 -2.58 -9.70 -6.28
N THR A 236 -1.47 -10.13 -5.69
CA THR A 236 -0.49 -9.20 -5.09
C THR A 236 -0.02 -8.19 -6.13
N ILE A 237 0.32 -8.64 -7.34
CA ILE A 237 0.72 -7.77 -8.45
C ILE A 237 -0.37 -6.75 -8.77
N VAL A 238 -1.62 -7.18 -8.98
CA VAL A 238 -2.72 -6.29 -9.33
C VAL A 238 -2.95 -5.24 -8.24
N VAL A 239 -3.02 -5.65 -6.97
CA VAL A 239 -3.26 -4.71 -5.86
C VAL A 239 -2.12 -3.72 -5.71
N VAL A 240 -0.87 -4.20 -5.69
CA VAL A 240 0.30 -3.32 -5.56
C VAL A 240 0.35 -2.36 -6.74
N PHE A 241 0.16 -2.84 -7.97
CA PHE A 241 0.11 -1.98 -9.15
C PHE A 241 -0.99 -0.92 -9.04
N THR A 242 -2.20 -1.29 -8.61
CA THR A 242 -3.29 -0.33 -8.37
C THR A 242 -2.90 0.73 -7.33
N ILE A 243 -2.29 0.34 -6.21
CA ILE A 243 -1.82 1.28 -5.19
C ILE A 243 -0.75 2.23 -5.77
N PHE A 244 0.19 1.73 -6.57
CA PHE A 244 1.19 2.58 -7.21
C PHE A 244 0.56 3.57 -8.19
N VAL A 245 -0.31 3.12 -9.08
CA VAL A 245 -0.92 3.97 -10.11
C VAL A 245 -1.90 5.00 -9.51
N VAL A 246 -2.69 4.60 -8.52
CA VAL A 246 -3.74 5.45 -7.95
C VAL A 246 -3.18 6.34 -6.83
N CYS A 247 -2.29 5.82 -5.97
CA CYS A 247 -1.88 6.53 -4.76
C CYS A 247 -0.48 7.16 -4.88
N HIS A 248 0.52 6.38 -5.28
CA HIS A 248 1.92 6.84 -5.19
C HIS A 248 2.36 7.67 -6.40
N LEU A 249 2.05 7.22 -7.62
CA LEU A 249 2.51 7.85 -8.85
C LEU A 249 1.95 9.27 -9.03
N PRO A 250 0.64 9.53 -8.84
CA PRO A 250 0.11 10.89 -9.03
C PRO A 250 0.74 11.88 -8.06
N TYR A 251 0.90 11.48 -6.79
CA TYR A 251 1.52 12.33 -5.77
C TYR A 251 2.99 12.61 -6.06
N ASN A 252 3.81 11.59 -6.33
CA ASN A 252 5.25 11.79 -6.53
C ASN A 252 5.56 12.55 -7.83
N ILE A 253 4.77 12.36 -8.90
CA ILE A 253 4.88 13.16 -10.12
C ILE A 253 4.58 14.63 -9.83
N ASN A 254 3.44 14.92 -9.19
CA ASN A 254 3.08 16.31 -8.88
C ASN A 254 4.06 16.97 -7.91
N LYS A 255 4.60 16.21 -6.95
CA LYS A 255 5.67 16.68 -6.05
C LYS A 255 6.93 17.07 -6.83
N LEU A 256 7.35 16.24 -7.78
CA LEU A 256 8.51 16.54 -8.62
C LEU A 256 8.26 17.75 -9.51
N ILE A 257 7.08 17.86 -10.13
CA ILE A 257 6.70 19.03 -10.93
C ILE A 257 6.70 20.29 -10.06
N PHE A 258 6.17 20.23 -8.85
CA PHE A 258 6.19 21.32 -7.87
C PHE A 258 7.62 21.80 -7.57
N PHE A 259 8.55 20.88 -7.35
CA PHE A 259 9.96 21.21 -7.14
C PHE A 259 10.65 21.82 -8.37
N LEU A 260 10.33 21.34 -9.58
CA LEU A 260 10.90 21.88 -10.81
C LEU A 260 10.41 23.30 -11.11
N TYR A 261 9.14 23.60 -10.82
CA TYR A 261 8.56 24.92 -11.02
C TYR A 261 8.99 25.94 -9.95
N GLN A 262 9.35 25.49 -8.75
CA GLN A 262 9.92 26.37 -7.72
C GLN A 262 11.24 27.04 -8.15
N GLY A 263 11.99 26.42 -9.07
CA GLY A 263 13.25 26.95 -9.59
C GLY A 263 13.14 27.75 -10.90
N ASN A 264 11.95 27.80 -11.54
CA ASN A 264 11.82 28.41 -12.86
C ASN A 264 10.36 28.83 -13.17
N VAL A 265 10.20 30.12 -13.48
CA VAL A 265 9.10 30.74 -14.28
C VAL A 265 7.79 31.16 -13.54
N THR A 266 7.30 32.34 -13.98
CA THR A 266 5.98 33.04 -13.83
C THR A 266 5.05 32.69 -12.65
N GLU A 267 4.59 33.73 -11.94
CA GLU A 267 3.71 33.63 -10.75
C GLU A 267 2.50 32.67 -10.95
N CYS A 268 1.86 32.69 -12.13
CA CYS A 268 0.66 31.89 -12.38
C CYS A 268 0.91 30.39 -12.56
N GLY A 269 2.06 29.99 -13.12
CA GLY A 269 2.41 28.57 -13.28
C GLY A 269 2.63 27.90 -11.93
N ALA A 270 3.32 28.60 -11.02
CA ALA A 270 3.57 28.13 -9.66
C ALA A 270 2.28 27.90 -8.86
N GLU A 271 1.28 28.78 -9.00
CA GLU A 271 -0.02 28.60 -8.33
C GLU A 271 -0.79 27.38 -8.85
N VAL A 272 -0.84 27.16 -10.17
CA VAL A 272 -1.50 25.99 -10.76
C VAL A 272 -0.88 24.69 -10.23
N VAL A 273 0.46 24.64 -10.21
CA VAL A 273 1.21 23.48 -9.75
C VAL A 273 1.03 23.25 -8.25
N SER A 274 1.02 24.32 -7.43
CA SER A 274 0.73 24.25 -6.00
C SER A 274 -0.68 23.68 -5.73
N LYS A 275 -1.69 24.17 -6.47
CA LYS A 275 -3.07 23.69 -6.38
C LYS A 275 -3.18 22.21 -6.79
N ALA A 276 -2.54 21.81 -7.89
CA ALA A 276 -2.50 20.41 -8.32
C ALA A 276 -1.82 19.51 -7.29
N TYR A 277 -0.68 19.94 -6.74
CA TYR A 277 0.03 19.23 -5.68
C TYR A 277 -0.84 19.00 -4.43
N LYS A 278 -1.56 20.02 -3.97
CA LYS A 278 -2.52 19.90 -2.85
C LYS A 278 -3.67 18.96 -3.20
N ALA A 279 -4.23 19.06 -4.41
CA ALA A 279 -5.37 18.25 -4.85
C ALA A 279 -5.07 16.75 -4.93
N VAL A 280 -3.83 16.33 -5.23
CA VAL A 280 -3.49 14.89 -5.34
C VAL A 280 -3.10 14.25 -4.00
N ARG A 281 -2.92 15.03 -2.92
CA ARG A 281 -2.52 14.49 -1.60
C ARG A 281 -3.47 13.44 -1.02
N PRO A 282 -4.81 13.57 -1.14
CA PRO A 282 -5.70 12.52 -0.65
C PRO A 282 -5.55 11.20 -1.41
N LEU A 283 -5.11 11.22 -2.68
CA LEU A 283 -4.81 9.99 -3.41
C LEU A 283 -3.64 9.23 -2.78
N ALA A 284 -2.58 9.92 -2.38
CA ALA A 284 -1.49 9.31 -1.61
C ALA A 284 -2.01 8.69 -0.30
N SER A 285 -2.91 9.41 0.37
CA SER A 285 -3.51 8.98 1.66
C SER A 285 -4.43 7.77 1.52
N LEU A 286 -5.00 7.55 0.33
CA LEU A 286 -5.85 6.40 0.06
C LEU A 286 -5.07 5.07 0.14
N ASN A 287 -3.72 5.10 0.13
CA ASN A 287 -2.89 3.92 0.33
C ASN A 287 -3.28 3.15 1.62
N CYS A 288 -3.57 3.87 2.71
CA CYS A 288 -3.88 3.28 4.00
C CYS A 288 -5.19 2.49 3.97
N ALA A 289 -6.12 2.83 3.06
CA ALA A 289 -7.37 2.11 2.86
C ALA A 289 -7.21 0.91 1.90
N LEU A 290 -6.30 1.00 0.93
CA LEU A 290 -6.08 -0.06 -0.07
C LEU A 290 -5.13 -1.17 0.41
N ASN A 291 -4.14 -0.85 1.25
CA ASN A 291 -3.18 -1.83 1.78
C ASN A 291 -3.83 -3.04 2.48
N PRO A 292 -4.88 -2.90 3.32
CA PRO A 292 -5.60 -4.02 3.92
C PRO A 292 -6.13 -5.07 2.94
N THR A 293 -6.36 -4.71 1.67
CA THR A 293 -6.84 -5.67 0.65
C THR A 293 -5.85 -6.83 0.45
N LEU A 294 -4.54 -6.56 0.55
CA LEU A 294 -3.46 -7.57 0.52
C LEU A 294 -3.68 -8.68 1.56
N TYR A 295 -4.20 -8.29 2.73
CA TYR A 295 -4.52 -9.19 3.81
C TYR A 295 -5.84 -9.93 3.60
N PHE A 296 -6.93 -9.20 3.35
CA PHE A 296 -8.27 -9.77 3.29
C PHE A 296 -8.38 -10.85 2.23
N VAL A 297 -7.83 -10.63 1.04
CA VAL A 297 -7.89 -11.65 -0.01
C VAL A 297 -7.01 -12.84 0.31
N SER A 298 -5.83 -12.63 0.90
CA SER A 298 -4.99 -13.74 1.40
C SER A 298 -5.74 -14.58 2.44
N TYR A 299 -6.50 -13.93 3.33
CA TYR A 299 -7.32 -14.54 4.36
C TYR A 299 -8.53 -15.31 3.79
N PHE A 300 -9.42 -14.63 3.07
CA PHE A 300 -10.64 -15.23 2.53
C PHE A 300 -10.35 -16.41 1.62
N ARG A 301 -9.28 -16.34 0.82
CA ARG A 301 -8.89 -17.47 -0.04
C ARG A 301 -8.33 -18.64 0.75
N SER A 302 -7.54 -18.40 1.79
CA SER A 302 -7.08 -19.47 2.69
C SER A 302 -8.26 -20.13 3.42
N HIS A 303 -9.28 -19.35 3.80
CA HIS A 303 -10.47 -19.84 4.47
C HIS A 303 -11.36 -20.67 3.52
N ARG A 304 -11.60 -20.17 2.30
CA ARG A 304 -12.36 -20.90 1.26
C ARG A 304 -11.69 -22.22 0.89
N GLY A 305 -10.36 -22.24 0.73
CA GLY A 305 -9.61 -23.47 0.44
C GLY A 305 -9.77 -24.54 1.53
N ARG A 306 -9.72 -24.15 2.81
CA ARG A 306 -9.97 -25.07 3.94
C ARG A 306 -11.42 -25.56 3.98
N ARG A 307 -12.40 -24.71 3.67
CA ARG A 307 -13.82 -25.08 3.60
C ARG A 307 -14.08 -26.10 2.49
N THR A 308 -13.52 -25.88 1.29
CA THR A 308 -13.63 -26.83 0.18
C THR A 308 -12.95 -28.17 0.49
N GLN A 309 -11.78 -28.16 1.14
CA GLN A 309 -11.12 -29.39 1.58
C GLN A 309 -11.96 -30.16 2.60
N ARG A 310 -12.51 -29.48 3.62
CA ARG A 310 -13.40 -30.13 4.61
C ARG A 310 -14.63 -30.75 3.96
N LEU A 311 -15.27 -30.03 3.02
CA LEU A 311 -16.43 -30.56 2.29
C LEU A 311 -16.06 -31.78 1.42
N ALA A 312 -14.87 -31.78 0.82
CA ALA A 312 -14.38 -32.94 0.07
C ALA A 312 -14.11 -34.15 0.97
N THR A 313 -13.48 -33.95 2.14
CA THR A 313 -13.24 -35.02 3.12
C THR A 313 -14.54 -35.62 3.68
N VAL A 314 -15.55 -34.78 3.93
CA VAL A 314 -16.88 -35.25 4.35
C VAL A 314 -17.53 -36.08 3.23
N ARG A 315 -17.39 -35.67 1.97
CA ARG A 315 -17.95 -36.41 0.82
C ARG A 315 -17.25 -37.74 0.58
N THR A 316 -15.92 -37.82 0.75
CA THR A 316 -15.17 -39.09 0.64
C THR A 316 -15.49 -40.06 1.78
N ASN A 317 -15.73 -39.56 3.00
CA ASN A 317 -16.12 -40.39 4.14
C ASN A 317 -17.56 -40.92 4.03
N TYR A 318 -18.47 -40.18 3.37
CA TYR A 318 -19.82 -40.68 3.08
C TYR A 318 -19.85 -41.70 1.93
N GLY A 319 -19.00 -41.54 0.90
CA GLY A 319 -18.93 -42.47 -0.24
C GLY A 319 -18.20 -43.79 0.04
N SER A 320 -17.47 -43.90 1.16
CA SER A 320 -16.79 -45.13 1.59
C SER A 320 -17.61 -45.99 2.56
N ASN A 321 -18.74 -45.47 3.05
CA ASN A 321 -19.63 -46.16 4.00
C ASN A 321 -20.93 -46.69 3.37
N THR A 322 -21.06 -46.70 2.04
CA THR A 322 -22.15 -47.43 1.37
C THR A 322 -21.86 -48.94 1.42
N PRO A 323 -22.70 -49.77 2.07
CA PRO A 323 -22.49 -51.20 2.12
C PRO A 323 -22.57 -51.80 0.71
N SER A 324 -21.55 -52.52 0.28
CA SER A 324 -21.62 -53.41 -0.88
C SER A 324 -22.65 -54.51 -0.58
N ILE A 325 -23.72 -54.56 -1.38
CA ILE A 325 -24.70 -55.65 -1.35
C ILE A 325 -23.95 -56.96 -1.64
N PRO A 326 -24.03 -58.00 -0.79
CA PRO A 326 -23.42 -59.28 -1.10
C PRO A 326 -24.23 -59.98 -2.18
N ASN A 327 -23.63 -60.22 -3.35
CA ASN A 327 -24.14 -61.18 -4.32
C ASN A 327 -23.91 -62.59 -3.78
N ASN A 328 -24.91 -63.13 -3.07
CA ASN A 328 -24.98 -64.56 -2.77
C ASN A 328 -25.44 -65.31 -4.02
N THR A 329 -24.52 -66.02 -4.67
CA THR A 329 -24.86 -67.19 -5.50
C THR A 329 -23.65 -68.14 -5.57
N GLN A 330 -23.47 -68.89 -4.48
CA GLN A 330 -22.81 -70.20 -4.44
C GLN A 330 -23.96 -71.23 -4.29
N THR A 331 -24.00 -72.45 -4.85
CA THR A 331 -23.03 -73.28 -5.59
C THR A 331 -23.76 -74.58 -5.99
N SER A 332 -23.42 -75.09 -7.18
CA SER A 332 -23.07 -76.49 -7.49
C SER A 332 -24.07 -77.65 -7.33
N SER A 333 -24.21 -78.47 -8.39
CA SER A 333 -23.54 -79.80 -8.50
C SER A 333 -24.03 -80.61 -9.72
N SER A 334 -23.12 -80.80 -10.68
CA SER A 334 -22.68 -82.06 -11.33
C SER A 334 -23.66 -83.10 -11.96
N PRO A 335 -23.16 -83.95 -12.89
CA PRO A 335 -23.91 -84.45 -14.05
C PRO A 335 -24.19 -85.96 -14.04
N ILE A 336 -25.31 -86.40 -14.65
CA ILE A 336 -25.64 -87.75 -15.17
C ILE A 336 -26.77 -87.50 -16.20
N GLY A 337 -26.82 -87.95 -17.46
CA GLY A 337 -26.40 -89.20 -18.10
C GLY A 337 -27.67 -89.85 -18.71
N ASP A 338 -27.65 -90.05 -20.04
CA ASP A 338 -28.43 -91.00 -20.85
C ASP A 338 -29.98 -90.99 -20.87
N LYS A 339 -30.58 -90.49 -21.96
CA LYS A 339 -31.06 -91.27 -23.14
C LYS A 339 -31.85 -90.39 -24.11
#